data_AF-A0A497C709-F1
#
_entry.id   AF-A0A497C709-F1
#
_cell.length_a   1.000
_cell.length_b   1.000
_cell.length_c   1.000
_cell.angle_alpha   90.00
_cell.angle_beta   90.00
_cell.angle_gamma   90.00
#
_symmetry.space_group_name_H-M   'P 1'
#
loop_
_entity.id
_entity.type
_entity.pdbx_description
1 polymer ?
#
loop_
_entity_poly.entity_id
_entity_poly.type
_entity_poly.pdbx_seq_one_letter_code
_entity_poly.pdbx_strand_id
1 'polypeptide(L)' 'MRKNPRIGAIAGDIIGSIFEHHPLKTVGFPLFCPGSRFTDDTALSLAVALAFLNSWDYGRERKYLGRIWKVLLPLAL' A
#
# COMPACT_ATOMS: atom_id res chain seq x y z
N MET A 1 -4.65 -16.90 19.68
CA MET A 1 -5.03 -15.80 18.76
C MET A 1 -4.21 -15.91 17.48
N ARG A 2 -4.86 -16.01 16.32
CA ARG A 2 -4.18 -16.12 15.02
C ARG A 2 -3.82 -14.71 14.54
N LYS A 3 -2.52 -14.37 14.50
CA LYS A 3 -2.06 -13.08 13.99
C LYS A 3 -2.08 -13.12 12.46
N ASN A 4 -2.71 -12.12 11.84
CA ASN A 4 -2.69 -11.92 10.39
C ASN A 4 -1.81 -10.71 10.06
N PRO A 5 -0.47 -10.85 10.09
CA PRO A 5 0.47 -9.72 9.97
C PRO A 5 0.28 -8.93 8.67
N ARG A 6 -0.19 -9.59 7.60
CA ARG A 6 -0.43 -8.98 6.30
C ARG A 6 -1.57 -7.96 6.33
N ILE A 7 -2.63 -8.23 7.09
CA ILE A 7 -3.76 -7.28 7.23
C ILE A 7 -3.30 -6.06 8.03
N GLY A 8 -2.46 -6.27 9.05
CA GLY A 8 -1.85 -5.17 9.80
C GLY A 8 -0.93 -4.29 8.93
N ALA A 9 -0.18 -4.88 8.01
CA ALA A 9 0.66 -4.13 7.08
C ALA A 9 -0.17 -3.25 6.13
N ILE A 10 -1.24 -3.79 5.53
CA ILE A 10 -2.14 -3.02 4.66
C ILE A 10 -2.86 -1.91 5.45
N ALA A 11 -3.33 -2.21 6.67
CA ALA A 11 -3.93 -1.19 7.52
C ALA A 11 -2.93 -0.09 7.87
N GLY A 12 -1.69 -0.44 8.23
CA GLY A 12 -0.62 0.52 8.52
C GLY A 12 -0.29 1.42 7.33
N ASP A 13 -0.28 0.86 6.12
CA ASP A 13 -0.08 1.60 4.87
C ASP A 13 -1.18 2.66 4.63
N ILE A 14 -2.45 2.25 4.71
CA ILE A 14 -3.60 3.15 4.52
C ILE A 14 -3.64 4.27 5.57
N ILE A 15 -3.33 3.93 6.82
CA ILE A 15 -3.30 4.90 7.92
C ILE A 15 -2.11 5.86 7.74
N GLY A 16 -0.94 5.35 7.34
CA GLY A 16 0.29 6.11 7.14
C GLY A 16 0.23 7.07 5.95
N SER A 17 -0.58 6.77 4.92
CA SER A 17 -0.63 7.52 3.66
C SER A 17 -0.90 9.02 3.83
N ILE A 18 -1.66 9.41 4.86
CA ILE A 18 -1.98 10.83 5.14
C ILE A 18 -0.78 11.56 5.77
N PHE A 19 0.01 10.83 6.56
CA PHE A 19 1.10 11.39 7.35
C PHE A 19 2.45 11.37 6.61
N GLU A 20 2.54 10.78 5.42
CA GLU A 20 3.76 10.81 4.59
C GLU A 20 4.22 12.23 4.26
N HIS A 21 3.27 13.13 3.99
CA HIS A 21 3.56 14.51 3.61
C HIS A 21 3.54 15.47 4.82
N HIS A 22 2.92 15.06 5.94
CA HIS A 22 2.81 15.84 7.17
C HIS A 22 3.00 14.91 8.38
N PRO A 23 4.24 14.62 8.79
CA PRO A 23 4.51 13.68 9.86
C PRO A 23 3.97 14.18 11.20
N LEU A 24 3.07 13.39 11.80
CA LEU A 24 2.51 13.63 13.13
C LEU A 24 3.27 12.80 14.16
N LYS A 25 3.87 13.44 15.17
CA LYS A 25 4.63 12.74 16.24
C LYS A 25 3.79 12.37 17.47
N THR A 26 2.48 12.61 17.42
CA THR A 26 1.55 12.26 18.50
C THR A 26 0.92 10.89 18.24
N VAL A 27 0.59 10.17 19.30
CA VAL A 27 -0.11 8.87 19.25
C VAL A 27 -1.63 9.02 19.14
N GLY A 28 -2.16 10.24 19.33
CA GLY A 28 -3.58 10.55 19.17
C GLY A 28 -3.84 11.09 17.77
N PHE A 29 -4.10 10.19 16.82
CA PHE A 29 -4.45 10.56 15.45
C PHE A 29 -5.63 9.72 14.95
N PRO A 30 -6.45 10.28 14.04
CA PRO A 30 -7.53 9.53 13.42
C PRO A 30 -6.94 8.44 12.52
N LEU A 31 -7.43 7.20 12.67
CA LEU A 31 -6.95 6.07 11.87
C LEU A 31 -7.36 6.19 10.39
N PHE A 32 -8.56 6.68 10.13
CA PHE A 32 -9.07 6.89 8.77
C PHE A 32 -9.61 8.30 8.63
N CYS A 33 -9.24 8.98 7.56
CA CYS A 33 -9.77 10.30 7.19
C CYS A 33 -10.04 10.35 5.68
N PRO A 34 -10.81 11.35 5.20
CA PRO A 34 -10.90 11.63 3.78
C PRO A 34 -9.49 11.82 3.20
N GLY A 35 -9.08 10.94 2.30
CA GLY A 35 -7.73 10.90 1.72
C GLY A 35 -6.85 9.71 2.16
N SER A 36 -7.28 8.93 3.17
CA SER A 36 -6.66 7.65 3.52
C SER A 36 -6.78 6.69 2.34
N ARG A 37 -5.66 6.23 1.81
CA ARG A 37 -5.60 5.35 0.63
C ARG A 37 -4.40 4.43 0.74
N PHE A 38 -4.51 3.23 0.19
CA PHE A 38 -3.35 2.35 0.10
C PHE A 38 -2.31 2.98 -0.85
N THR A 39 -1.03 2.70 -0.62
CA THR A 39 0.09 3.30 -1.37
C THR A 39 0.75 2.29 -2.31
N ASP A 40 1.89 2.69 -2.89
CA ASP A 40 2.71 1.79 -3.69
C ASP A 40 3.25 0.61 -2.86
N ASP A 41 3.41 0.73 -1.55
CA ASP A 41 3.81 -0.38 -0.68
C ASP A 41 2.82 -1.55 -0.74
N THR A 42 1.51 -1.27 -0.65
CA THR A 42 0.47 -2.30 -0.82
C THR A 42 0.42 -2.80 -2.27
N ALA A 43 0.52 -1.90 -3.26
CA ALA A 43 0.48 -2.30 -4.68
C ALA A 43 1.64 -3.23 -5.08
N LEU A 44 2.85 -2.95 -4.59
CA LEU A 44 4.05 -3.76 -4.85
C LEU A 44 4.03 -5.07 -4.05
N SER A 45 3.46 -5.06 -2.84
CA SER A 45 3.21 -6.29 -2.07
C SER A 45 2.25 -7.23 -2.79
N LEU A 46 1.18 -6.69 -3.40
CA LEU A 46 0.30 -7.47 -4.27
C LEU A 46 1.02 -7.96 -5.53
N ALA A 47 1.89 -7.16 -6.13
CA ALA A 47 2.66 -7.57 -7.32
C ALA A 47 3.50 -8.81 -7.05
N VAL A 48 4.16 -8.88 -5.88
CA VAL A 48 4.93 -10.05 -5.45
C VAL A 48 4.01 -11.24 -5.19
N ALA A 49 2.87 -11.04 -4.54
CA ALA A 49 1.90 -12.11 -4.29
C ALA A 49 1.34 -12.70 -5.60
N LEU A 50 1.01 -11.84 -6.57
CA LEU A 50 0.54 -12.26 -7.90
C LEU A 50 1.62 -13.01 -8.67
N ALA A 51 2.85 -12.51 -8.66
CA ALA A 51 3.97 -13.20 -9.30
C ALA A 51 4.21 -14.59 -8.69
N PHE A 52 4.15 -14.70 -7.36
CA PHE A 52 4.29 -15.98 -6.66
C PHE A 52 3.19 -16.98 -7.04
N LEU A 53 1.91 -16.56 -7.01
CA LEU A 53 0.78 -17.43 -7.30
C LEU A 53 0.77 -17.94 -8.74
N ASN A 54 1.29 -17.15 -9.68
CA ASN A 54 1.30 -17.48 -11.10
C ASN A 54 2.68 -17.95 -11.61
N SER A 55 3.68 -18.07 -10.73
CA SER A 55 5.07 -18.36 -11.10
C SER A 55 5.63 -17.41 -12.17
N TRP A 56 5.29 -16.11 -12.07
CA TRP A 56 5.81 -15.06 -12.95
C TRP A 56 7.10 -14.42 -12.40
N ASP A 57 7.71 -13.56 -13.20
CA ASP A 57 8.93 -12.85 -12.83
C ASP A 57 8.65 -11.72 -11.83
N TYR A 58 9.19 -11.79 -10.62
CA TYR A 58 8.92 -10.76 -9.61
C TYR A 58 9.30 -9.34 -10.03
N GLY A 59 10.38 -9.18 -10.80
CA GLY A 59 10.90 -7.88 -11.19
C GLY A 59 9.98 -7.19 -12.20
N ARG A 60 9.53 -7.94 -13.21
CA ARG A 60 8.61 -7.47 -14.24
C ARG A 60 7.27 -7.08 -13.64
N GLU A 61 6.72 -7.91 -12.77
CA GLU A 61 5.38 -7.72 -12.20
C GLU A 61 5.36 -6.52 -11.25
N ARG A 62 6.40 -6.37 -10.41
CA ARG A 62 6.60 -5.15 -9.60
C ARG A 62 6.70 -3.89 -10.45
N LYS A 63 7.47 -3.94 -11.54
CA LYS A 63 7.65 -2.80 -12.46
C LYS A 63 6.35 -2.46 -13.19
N TYR A 64 5.57 -3.47 -13.57
CA TYR A 64 4.28 -3.31 -14.23
C TYR A 64 3.25 -2.66 -13.30
N LEU A 65 3.01 -3.25 -12.13
CA LEU A 65 2.05 -2.72 -11.15
C LEU A 65 2.48 -1.36 -10.60
N GLY A 66 3.76 -1.13 -10.34
CA GLY A 66 4.26 0.17 -9.92
C GLY A 66 4.06 1.27 -10.97
N ARG A 67 4.15 0.93 -12.26
CA ARG A 67 3.84 1.88 -13.35
C ARG A 67 2.35 2.18 -13.44
N ILE A 68 1.50 1.17 -13.35
CA ILE A 68 0.03 1.35 -13.34
C ILE A 68 -0.38 2.23 -12.16
N TRP A 69 0.15 1.93 -10.98
CA TRP A 69 -0.17 2.68 -9.77
C TRP A 69 0.18 4.17 -9.91
N LYS A 70 1.36 4.50 -10.43
CA LYS A 70 1.74 5.89 -10.71
C LYS A 70 0.80 6.62 -11.67
N VAL A 71 0.20 5.91 -12.62
CA VAL A 71 -0.79 6.47 -13.57
C VAL A 71 -2.16 6.65 -12.92
N LEU A 72 -2.55 5.74 -12.02
CA LEU A 72 -3.84 5.79 -11.33
C LEU A 72 -3.87 6.76 -10.14
N LEU A 73 -2.73 7.01 -9.49
CA LEU A 73 -2.65 7.89 -8.32
C LEU A 73 -3.26 9.29 -8.53
N PRO A 74 -3.03 9.99 -9.66
CA PRO A 74 -3.66 11.30 -9.92
C PRO A 74 -5.16 11.21 -10.26
N LEU A 75 -5.66 10.03 -10.63
CA LEU A 75 -7.07 9.80 -10.98
C LEU A 75 -7.91 9.38 -9.76
N ALA A 76 -7.25 8.99 -8.67
CA ALA A 76 -7.85 8.56 -7.42
C ALA A 76 -7.86 9.65 -6.33
N LEU A 77 -7.38 10.85 -6.67
CA LEU A 77 -7.42 12.09 -5.87
C LEU A 77 -8.44 13.05 -6.47
#